data_AF-A0A7S4SSH3-F1
#
_entry.id   AF-A0A7S4SSH3-F1
#
_cell.length_a   1.000
_cell.length_b   1.000
_cell.length_c   1.000
_cell.angle_alpha   90.00
_cell.angle_beta   90.00
_cell.angle_gamma   90.00
#
_symmetry.space_group_name_H-M   'P 1'
#
loop_
_entity.id
_entity.type
_entity.pdbx_description
1 polymer ?
#
loop_
_entity_poly.entity_id
_entity_poly.type
_entity_poly.pdbx_seq_one_letter_code
_entity_poly.pdbx_strand_id
1 'polypeptide(L)'
;MPIDSLRLQTSCYTVNGRKFEVPHRYRLVKPVGQAAHSAACLARDVVTGEECSIRKVEDVFEHLTAARRTLRELRLLRHLRHENVMDVMSIFLPGSKRDFEDLYVVSGVMPTDLAAILRSETLSHEQTQFLLYQTLRGMKYVHSAA
;
A
#
# COMPACT_ATOMS: atom_id res chain seq x y z
N MET A 1 2.73 -14.53 -7.46
CA MET A 1 3.73 -13.52 -7.07
C MET A 1 4.58 -14.08 -5.93
N PRO A 2 5.85 -14.40 -6.18
CA PRO A 2 6.80 -14.78 -5.13
C PRO A 2 7.05 -13.59 -4.18
N ILE A 3 7.38 -13.89 -2.93
CA ILE A 3 7.92 -12.89 -1.99
C ILE A 3 9.39 -12.74 -2.39
N ASP A 4 9.72 -11.69 -3.13
CA ASP A 4 11.09 -11.39 -3.56
C ASP A 4 11.92 -10.99 -2.33
N SER A 5 12.53 -11.98 -1.70
CA SER A 5 13.18 -11.86 -0.38
C SER A 5 14.55 -12.54 -0.36
N LEU A 6 15.24 -12.59 -1.50
CA LEU A 6 16.61 -13.08 -1.58
C LEU A 6 17.51 -11.97 -2.14
N ARG A 7 18.19 -11.28 -1.22
CA ARG A 7 19.28 -10.31 -1.49
C ARG A 7 18.92 -9.16 -2.43
N LEU A 8 17.83 -8.45 -2.15
CA LEU A 8 17.61 -7.17 -2.80
C LEU A 8 18.67 -6.19 -2.28
N GLN A 9 19.42 -5.57 -3.18
CA GLN A 9 20.25 -4.42 -2.81
C GLN A 9 19.32 -3.26 -2.48
N THR A 10 19.44 -2.73 -1.26
CA THR A 10 18.53 -1.73 -0.70
C THR A 10 19.23 -0.39 -0.51
N SER A 11 18.45 0.68 -0.63
CA SER A 11 18.82 2.03 -0.19
C SER A 11 18.07 2.35 1.10
N CYS A 12 18.76 3.03 2.03
CA CYS A 12 18.14 3.55 3.23
C CYS A 12 17.68 5.00 3.01
N TYR A 13 16.44 5.30 3.37
CA TYR A 13 15.87 6.65 3.33
C TYR A 13 15.28 7.01 4.70
N THR A 14 15.21 8.31 5.00
CA THR A 14 14.47 8.80 6.16
C THR A 14 13.20 9.49 5.69
N VAL A 15 12.03 8.95 6.05
CA VAL A 15 10.71 9.46 5.69
C VAL A 15 9.93 9.71 6.97
N ASN A 16 9.56 10.96 7.24
CA ASN A 16 8.87 11.37 8.48
C ASN A 16 9.55 10.84 9.76
N GLY A 17 10.89 10.90 9.82
CA GLY A 17 11.68 10.42 10.96
C GLY A 17 11.86 8.90 11.04
N ARG A 18 11.26 8.12 10.12
CA ARG A 18 11.40 6.66 10.06
C ARG A 18 12.41 6.22 9.02
N LYS A 19 13.18 5.18 9.33
CA LYS A 19 14.09 4.54 8.38
C LYS A 19 13.31 3.61 7.45
N PHE A 20 13.43 3.84 6.16
CA PHE A 20 12.91 3.01 5.08
C PHE A 20 14.08 2.28 4.43
N GLU A 21 13.99 0.96 4.33
CA GLU A 21 14.94 0.13 3.60
C GLU A 21 14.25 -0.42 2.35
N VAL A 22 14.59 0.14 1.19
CA VAL A 22 13.83 -0.06 -0.05
C VAL A 22 14.75 -0.55 -1.16
N PRO A 23 14.37 -1.56 -1.97
CA PRO A 23 15.18 -2.05 -3.08
C PRO A 23 15.57 -0.93 -4.05
N HIS A 24 16.77 -0.99 -4.65
CA HIS A 24 17.25 -0.01 -5.63
C HIS A 24 16.31 0.18 -6.84
N ARG A 25 15.42 -0.79 -7.10
CA ARG A 25 14.33 -0.66 -8.07
C ARG A 25 13.42 0.54 -7.80
N TYR A 26 13.23 0.92 -6.54
CA TYR A 26 12.32 2.00 -6.19
C TYR A 26 13.09 3.21 -5.66
N ARG A 27 12.82 4.37 -6.23
CA ARG A 27 13.32 5.66 -5.75
C ARG A 27 12.21 6.37 -5.00
N LEU A 28 12.39 6.61 -3.70
CA LEU A 28 11.40 7.37 -2.91
C LEU A 28 11.36 8.83 -3.38
N VAL A 29 10.15 9.38 -3.48
CA VAL A 29 9.87 10.71 -4.01
C VAL A 29 9.39 11.65 -2.90
N LYS A 30 8.27 11.32 -2.25
CA LYS A 30 7.69 12.15 -1.18
C LYS A 30 6.84 11.33 -0.20
N PRO A 31 6.79 11.71 1.09
CA PRO A 31 5.86 11.10 2.04
C PRO A 31 4.41 11.32 1.59
N VAL A 32 3.53 10.32 1.77
CA VAL A 32 2.10 10.42 1.42
C VAL A 32 1.14 10.07 2.55
N GLY A 33 1.59 9.35 3.59
CA GLY A 33 0.73 9.03 4.71
C GLY A 33 1.49 8.47 5.91
N GLN A 34 0.88 8.57 7.08
CA GLN A 34 1.46 8.07 8.33
C GLN A 34 0.35 7.63 9.28
N ALA A 35 0.58 6.51 9.93
CA ALA A 35 -0.18 6.04 11.09
C ALA A 35 0.80 5.70 12.22
N ALA A 36 0.31 5.09 13.31
CA ALA A 36 1.11 4.75 14.48
C ALA A 36 2.33 3.86 14.12
N HIS A 37 2.08 2.68 13.55
CA HIS A 37 3.09 1.68 13.18
C HIS A 37 3.23 1.53 11.65
N SER A 38 2.90 2.58 10.89
CA SER A 38 3.09 2.55 9.45
C SER A 38 3.34 3.93 8.86
N ALA A 39 4.07 3.95 7.76
CA ALA A 39 4.30 5.13 6.96
C ALA A 39 4.27 4.77 5.48
N ALA A 40 3.75 5.68 4.66
CA ALA A 40 3.64 5.50 3.22
C ALA A 40 4.39 6.61 2.49
N CYS A 41 5.08 6.23 1.42
CA CYS A 41 5.85 7.13 0.57
C CYS A 41 5.50 6.88 -0.90
N LEU A 42 5.33 7.95 -1.67
CA LEU A 42 5.33 7.87 -3.12
C LEU A 42 6.74 7.48 -3.57
N ALA A 43 6.82 6.51 -4.47
CA ALA A 43 8.07 6.07 -5.07
C ALA A 43 7.91 5.94 -6.58
N ARG A 44 9.02 5.96 -7.29
CA ARG A 44 9.09 5.65 -8.72
C ARG A 44 9.81 4.33 -8.91
N ASP A 45 9.18 3.41 -9.63
CA ASP A 45 9.79 2.18 -10.10
C ASP A 45 10.70 2.52 -11.30
N VAL A 46 12.01 2.35 -11.14
CA VAL A 46 13.00 2.71 -12.18
C VAL A 46 13.00 1.74 -13.35
N VAL A 47 12.38 0.56 -13.20
CA VAL A 47 12.30 -0.46 -14.27
C VAL A 47 11.12 -0.17 -15.19
N THR A 48 9.95 0.13 -14.62
CA THR A 48 8.73 0.43 -15.42
C THR A 48 8.58 1.91 -15.73
N GLY A 49 9.21 2.79 -14.95
CA GLY A 49 9.02 4.23 -15.01
C GLY A 49 7.75 4.73 -14.31
N GLU A 50 6.93 3.82 -13.78
CA GLU A 50 5.64 4.14 -13.16
C GLU A 50 5.80 4.55 -11.69
N GLU A 51 4.81 5.30 -11.19
CA GLU A 51 4.73 5.66 -9.78
C GLU A 51 3.97 4.61 -8.98
N CYS A 52 4.46 4.32 -7.78
CA CYS A 52 3.84 3.39 -6.83
C CYS A 52 3.83 3.97 -5.43
N SER A 53 2.92 3.49 -4.57
CA SER A 53 2.93 3.79 -3.15
C SER A 53 3.64 2.65 -2.41
N ILE A 54 4.64 2.99 -1.58
CA ILE A 54 5.34 2.04 -0.72
C ILE A 54 4.95 2.32 0.73
N ARG A 55 4.24 1.38 1.33
CA ARG A 55 3.84 1.41 2.74
C ARG A 55 4.75 0.52 3.56
N LYS A 56 5.48 1.10 4.51
CA LYS A 56 6.19 0.40 5.57
C LYS A 56 5.21 0.10 6.71
N VAL A 57 5.18 -1.15 7.16
CA VAL A 57 4.53 -1.58 8.41
C VAL A 57 5.66 -1.97 9.36
N GLU A 58 5.74 -1.27 10.48
CA GLU A 58 6.77 -1.43 11.50
C GLU A 58 6.38 -2.49 12.52
N ASP A 59 7.38 -3.17 13.08
CA ASP A 59 7.24 -4.06 14.23
C ASP A 59 6.07 -5.05 14.08
N VAL A 60 5.99 -5.71 12.92
CA VAL A 60 4.82 -6.49 12.49
C VAL A 60 4.46 -7.61 13.49
N PHE A 61 5.42 -8.04 14.30
CA PHE A 61 5.30 -9.11 15.29
C PHE A 61 5.16 -8.63 16.74
N GLU A 62 5.21 -7.31 17.01
CA GLU A 62 5.09 -6.76 18.36
C GLU A 62 3.78 -7.18 19.06
N HIS A 63 2.69 -7.18 18.29
CA HIS A 63 1.37 -7.58 18.77
C HIS A 63 0.75 -8.63 17.85
N LEU A 64 0.53 -9.84 18.38
CA LEU A 64 -0.05 -10.96 17.62
C LEU A 64 -1.39 -10.60 16.93
N THR A 65 -2.22 -9.77 17.57
CA THR A 65 -3.48 -9.30 16.99
C THR A 65 -3.25 -8.38 15.79
N ALA A 66 -2.26 -7.47 15.86
CA ALA A 66 -1.88 -6.62 14.74
C ALA A 66 -1.28 -7.44 13.60
N ALA A 67 -0.36 -8.36 13.91
CA ALA A 67 0.22 -9.31 12.96
C ALA A 67 -0.85 -10.08 12.17
N ARG A 68 -1.86 -10.62 12.88
CA ARG A 68 -3.01 -11.32 12.26
C ARG A 68 -3.86 -10.41 11.38
N ARG A 69 -4.09 -9.16 11.80
CA ARG A 69 -4.82 -8.16 11.00
C ARG A 69 -4.07 -7.82 9.71
N THR A 70 -2.77 -7.52 9.81
CA THR A 70 -1.90 -7.26 8.65
C THR A 70 -1.87 -8.45 7.70
N LEU A 71 -1.70 -9.67 8.21
CA LEU A 71 -1.73 -10.87 7.38
C LEU A 71 -3.10 -11.06 6.69
N ARG A 72 -4.20 -10.84 7.40
CA ARG A 72 -5.55 -10.93 6.84
C ARG A 72 -5.77 -9.88 5.75
N GLU A 73 -5.36 -8.63 5.98
CA GLU A 73 -5.44 -7.55 4.99
C GLU A 73 -4.69 -7.94 3.71
N LEU A 74 -3.42 -8.35 3.82
CA LEU A 74 -2.61 -8.75 2.67
C LEU A 74 -3.19 -9.95 1.93
N ARG A 75 -3.74 -10.94 2.65
CA ARG A 75 -4.39 -12.10 2.04
C ARG A 75 -5.65 -11.69 1.27
N LEU A 76 -6.48 -10.83 1.85
CA LEU A 76 -7.69 -10.33 1.20
C LEU A 76 -7.34 -9.51 -0.05
N LEU A 77 -6.44 -8.53 0.07
CA LEU A 77 -6.05 -7.69 -1.07
C LEU A 77 -5.41 -8.50 -2.20
N ARG A 78 -4.66 -9.57 -1.89
CA ARG A 78 -4.10 -10.46 -2.92
C ARG A 78 -5.14 -11.35 -3.61
N HIS A 79 -6.27 -11.62 -2.96
CA HIS A 79 -7.34 -12.46 -3.48
C HIS A 79 -8.36 -11.66 -4.29
N LEU A 80 -8.64 -10.43 -3.86
CA LEU A 80 -9.59 -9.54 -4.50
C LEU A 80 -8.95 -8.83 -5.69
N ARG A 81 -9.42 -9.12 -6.91
CA ARG A 81 -8.91 -8.50 -8.14
C ARG A 81 -10.03 -7.80 -8.89
N HIS A 82 -10.17 -6.50 -8.67
CA HIS A 82 -11.23 -5.70 -9.25
C HIS A 82 -10.80 -4.23 -9.33
N GLU A 83 -11.15 -3.52 -10.41
CA GLU A 83 -10.70 -2.14 -10.63
C GLU A 83 -11.14 -1.13 -9.54
N ASN A 84 -12.26 -1.41 -8.85
CA ASN A 84 -12.74 -0.61 -7.72
C ASN A 84 -12.28 -1.14 -6.36
N VAL A 85 -11.29 -2.03 -6.31
CA VAL A 85 -10.64 -2.53 -5.10
C VAL A 85 -9.13 -2.32 -5.25
N MET A 86 -8.49 -1.76 -4.24
CA MET A 86 -7.05 -1.51 -4.26
C MET A 86 -6.26 -2.82 -4.40
N ASP A 87 -5.31 -2.86 -5.33
CA ASP A 87 -4.46 -4.02 -5.57
C ASP A 87 -3.09 -3.89 -4.85
N VAL A 88 -2.48 -5.03 -4.57
CA VAL A 88 -1.12 -5.16 -4.04
C VAL A 88 -0.20 -5.67 -5.16
N MET A 89 0.66 -4.78 -5.64
CA MET A 89 1.59 -5.07 -6.75
C MET A 89 2.74 -5.97 -6.30
N SER A 90 3.36 -5.66 -5.16
CA SER A 90 4.46 -6.45 -4.62
C SER A 90 4.59 -6.28 -3.11
N ILE A 91 5.30 -7.22 -2.49
CA ILE A 91 5.61 -7.22 -1.06
C ILE A 91 7.09 -7.58 -0.93
N PHE A 92 7.85 -6.80 -0.16
CA PHE A 92 9.24 -7.10 0.15
C PHE A 92 9.51 -7.00 1.65
N LEU A 93 10.51 -7.78 2.09
CA LEU A 93 10.93 -7.92 3.47
C LEU A 93 12.41 -7.52 3.55
N PRO A 94 12.80 -6.51 4.34
CA PRO A 94 14.21 -6.26 4.62
C PRO A 94 14.77 -7.43 5.44
N GLY A 95 16.08 -7.67 5.28
CA GLY A 95 16.76 -8.74 6.01
C GLY A 95 16.41 -10.16 5.51
N SER A 96 16.28 -11.08 6.46
CA SER A 96 16.07 -12.51 6.20
C SER A 96 14.59 -12.89 6.34
N LYS A 97 14.15 -13.96 5.66
CA LYS A 97 12.79 -14.50 5.83
C LYS A 97 12.47 -14.91 7.28
N ARG A 98 13.48 -15.13 8.12
CA ARG A 98 13.34 -15.60 9.50
C ARG A 98 13.35 -14.46 10.52
N ASP A 99 13.96 -13.33 10.17
CA ASP A 99 14.36 -12.30 11.14
C ASP A 99 13.92 -10.88 10.72
N PHE A 100 12.88 -10.77 9.90
CA PHE A 100 12.33 -9.47 9.53
C PHE A 100 11.43 -8.93 10.65
N GLU A 101 11.53 -7.64 10.93
CA GLU A 101 10.64 -6.94 11.86
C GLU A 101 9.67 -6.01 11.12
N ASP A 102 10.12 -5.50 9.97
CA ASP A 102 9.37 -4.61 9.09
C ASP A 102 8.85 -5.34 7.84
N LEU A 103 7.74 -4.86 7.29
CA LEU A 103 7.17 -5.32 6.02
C LEU A 103 6.89 -4.12 5.13
N TYR A 104 7.15 -4.26 3.82
CA TYR A 104 6.80 -3.24 2.83
C TYR A 104 5.80 -3.75 1.83
N VAL A 105 4.77 -2.95 1.58
CA VAL A 105 3.68 -3.23 0.64
C VAL A 105 3.73 -2.19 -0.47
N VAL A 106 3.80 -2.65 -1.72
CA VAL A 106 3.76 -1.80 -2.91
C VAL A 106 2.38 -1.89 -3.53
N SER A 107 1.77 -0.74 -3.78
CA SER A 107 0.45 -0.61 -4.41
C SER A 107 0.45 0.49 -5.47
N GLY A 108 -0.64 0.59 -6.23
CA GLY A 108 -0.89 1.74 -7.09
C GLY A 108 -0.97 3.05 -6.30
N VAL A 109 -0.69 4.16 -6.98
CA VAL A 109 -0.82 5.51 -6.43
C VAL A 109 -2.25 5.99 -6.62
N MET A 110 -2.85 6.43 -5.53
CA MET A 110 -4.11 7.19 -5.57
C MET A 110 -3.78 8.66 -5.30
N PRO A 111 -4.17 9.59 -6.19
CA PRO A 111 -3.80 11.00 -6.04
C PRO A 111 -4.33 11.66 -4.76
N THR A 112 -5.53 11.25 -4.32
CA THR A 112 -6.21 11.79 -3.15
C THR A 112 -7.24 10.78 -2.62
N ASP A 113 -7.72 11.01 -1.41
CA ASP A 113 -8.88 10.33 -0.85
C ASP A 113 -10.16 11.17 -0.97
N LEU A 114 -11.32 10.52 -0.80
CA LEU A 114 -12.63 11.16 -0.90
C LEU A 114 -12.84 12.23 0.18
N ALA A 115 -12.28 12.04 1.38
CA ALA A 115 -12.44 13.01 2.46
C ALA A 115 -11.72 14.32 2.15
N ALA A 116 -10.55 14.27 1.50
CA ALA A 116 -9.84 15.43 1.02
C ALA A 116 -10.61 16.15 -0.09
N ILE A 117 -11.17 15.41 -1.06
CA ILE A 117 -12.01 16.00 -2.13
C ILE A 117 -13.20 16.73 -1.52
N LEU A 118 -13.93 16.10 -0.59
CA LEU A 118 -15.10 16.70 0.05
C LEU A 118 -14.77 17.92 0.90
N ARG A 119 -13.52 18.10 1.33
CA ARG A 119 -13.05 19.32 2.03
C ARG A 119 -12.68 20.44 1.07
N SER A 120 -12.17 20.13 -0.11
CA SER A 120 -11.65 21.12 -1.06
C SER A 120 -12.68 21.57 -2.10
N GLU A 121 -13.60 20.70 -2.47
CA GLU A 121 -14.49 20.89 -3.62
C GLU A 121 -15.89 20.35 -3.37
N THR A 122 -16.88 20.99 -4.00
CA THR A 122 -18.26 20.49 -4.04
C THR A 122 -18.42 19.57 -5.24
N LEU A 123 -18.84 18.32 -5.00
CA LEU A 123 -19.04 17.35 -6.07
C LEU A 123 -20.28 17.68 -6.89
N SER A 124 -20.16 17.59 -8.22
CA SER A 124 -21.32 17.60 -9.12
C SER A 124 -22.18 16.35 -8.94
N HIS A 125 -23.41 16.39 -9.46
CA HIS A 125 -24.29 15.21 -9.46
C HIS A 125 -23.64 14.02 -10.17
N GLU A 126 -23.02 14.26 -11.33
CA GLU A 126 -22.34 13.24 -12.14
C GLU A 126 -21.13 12.64 -11.40
N GLN A 127 -20.30 13.47 -10.77
CA GLN A 127 -19.16 13.01 -9.97
C GLN A 127 -19.64 12.15 -8.79
N THR A 128 -20.69 12.60 -8.11
CA THR A 128 -21.30 11.86 -6.99
C THR A 128 -21.84 10.51 -7.46
N GLN A 129 -22.57 10.49 -8.58
CA GLN A 129 -23.10 9.26 -9.18
C GLN A 129 -21.99 8.28 -9.54
N PHE A 130 -20.90 8.76 -10.15
CA PHE A 130 -19.77 7.93 -10.55
C PHE A 130 -19.03 7.34 -9.35
N LEU A 131 -18.76 8.13 -8.31
CA LEU A 131 -18.14 7.66 -7.07
C LEU A 131 -19.01 6.63 -6.34
N LEU A 132 -20.32 6.88 -6.26
CA LEU A 132 -21.27 5.95 -5.67
C LEU A 132 -21.31 4.63 -6.46
N TYR A 133 -21.41 4.70 -7.79
CA TYR A 133 -21.40 3.53 -8.66
C TYR A 133 -20.15 2.67 -8.44
N GLN A 134 -18.95 3.28 -8.48
CA GLN A 134 -17.69 2.56 -8.28
C GLN A 134 -17.60 1.92 -6.90
N THR A 135 -18.04 2.64 -5.86
CA THR A 135 -18.07 2.12 -4.48
C THR A 135 -18.98 0.89 -4.40
N LEU A 136 -20.21 0.99 -4.90
CA LEU A 136 -21.18 -0.11 -4.86
C LEU A 136 -20.73 -1.30 -5.72
N ARG A 137 -20.10 -1.04 -6.88
CA ARG A 137 -19.57 -2.09 -7.75
C ARG A 137 -18.41 -2.84 -7.09
N GLY A 138 -17.49 -2.12 -6.43
CA GLY A 138 -16.44 -2.73 -5.61
C GLY A 138 -17.02 -3.57 -4.47
N MET A 139 -18.00 -3.04 -3.74
CA MET A 139 -18.68 -3.78 -2.65
C MET A 139 -19.39 -5.05 -3.16
N LYS A 140 -20.09 -4.96 -4.30
CA LYS A 140 -20.71 -6.12 -4.94
C LYS A 140 -19.68 -7.23 -5.21
N TYR A 141 -18.51 -6.86 -5.75
CA TYR A 141 -17.44 -7.83 -6.00
C TYR A 141 -16.92 -8.44 -4.69
N VAL A 142 -16.62 -7.62 -3.68
CA VAL A 142 -16.14 -8.10 -2.37
C VAL A 142 -17.14 -9.07 -1.72
N HIS A 143 -18.44 -8.76 -1.75
CA HIS A 143 -19.47 -9.63 -1.22
C HIS A 143 -19.64 -10.93 -2.01
N SER A 144 -19.35 -10.92 -3.31
CA SER A 144 -19.42 -12.12 -4.15
C SER A 144 -18.22 -13.08 -4.00
N ALA A 145 -17.12 -12.60 -3.39
CA ALA A 145 -15.92 -13.39 -3.13
C ALA A 145 -15.97 -14.15 -1.80
N ALA A 146 -17.15 -14.19 -1.14
CA ALA A 146 -17.42 -14.91 0.09
C ALA A 146 -17.49 -16.43 -0.12
#